data_AF-A0A5C3LJ28-F1
#
_entry.id   AF-A0A5C3LJ28-F1
#
_cell.length_a   1.000
_cell.length_b   1.000
_cell.length_c   1.000
_cell.angle_alpha   90.00
_cell.angle_beta   90.00
_cell.angle_gamma   90.00
#
_symmetry.space_group_name_H-M   'P 1'
#
loop_
_entity.id
_entity.type
_entity.pdbx_description
1 polymer ?
#
loop_
_entity_poly.entity_id
_entity_poly.type
_entity_poly.pdbx_seq_one_letter_code
_entity_poly.pdbx_strand_id
1 'polypeptide(L)'
;MPAIQSMTEDGWIWWLEKMGRLSAEQIKEWIQEGDCVQWFCAEAEMQRWLEEWEIKQADFMRCIQSFSKMHEVWTELAARNSNDGHITYAKWKAVMYATMERGKTLFCTSRKDQISL
;
A
#
# COMPACT_ATOMS: atom_id res chain seq x y z
N MET A 1 -9.35 -42.56 26.28
CA MET A 1 -9.02 -41.74 25.10
C MET A 1 -8.97 -42.68 23.90
N PRO A 2 -9.89 -42.60 22.92
CA PRO A 2 -9.76 -43.40 21.71
C PRO A 2 -8.78 -42.73 20.73
N ALA A 3 -8.08 -43.58 19.99
CA ALA A 3 -6.93 -43.26 19.15
C ALA A 3 -7.33 -42.44 17.91
N ILE A 4 -6.54 -41.40 17.62
CA ILE A 4 -6.55 -40.70 16.34
C ILE A 4 -5.85 -41.61 15.33
N GLN A 5 -6.63 -42.39 14.58
CA GLN A 5 -6.12 -43.11 13.42
C GLN A 5 -5.67 -42.10 12.35
N SER A 6 -4.47 -42.33 11.82
CA SER A 6 -3.76 -41.47 10.89
C SER A 6 -4.58 -41.09 9.65
N MET A 7 -4.88 -39.80 9.52
CA MET A 7 -5.46 -39.14 8.33
C MET A 7 -4.41 -39.01 7.21
N THR A 8 -4.11 -40.10 6.50
CA THR A 8 -3.30 -40.09 5.28
C THR A 8 -3.86 -41.21 4.40
N GLU A 9 -4.40 -40.97 3.20
CA GLU A 9 -3.63 -40.55 2.01
C GLU A 9 -4.38 -39.58 1.06
N ASP A 10 -5.69 -39.37 1.24
CA ASP A 10 -6.45 -38.37 0.48
C ASP A 10 -6.70 -37.13 1.34
N GLY A 11 -6.27 -35.97 0.86
CA GLY A 11 -6.43 -34.70 1.59
C GLY A 11 -7.87 -34.48 2.04
N TRP A 12 -8.05 -33.92 3.24
CA TRP A 12 -9.35 -33.66 3.89
C TRP A 12 -10.43 -33.01 2.99
N ILE A 13 -10.01 -32.27 1.95
CA ILE A 13 -10.86 -31.64 0.94
C ILE A 13 -11.62 -32.70 0.09
N TRP A 14 -11.00 -33.85 -0.21
CA TRP A 14 -11.59 -34.94 -0.99
C TRP A 14 -12.55 -35.82 -0.19
N TRP A 15 -12.55 -35.70 1.14
CA TRP A 15 -13.55 -36.35 2.00
C TRP A 15 -14.94 -35.70 1.93
N LEU A 16 -15.04 -34.47 1.39
CA LEU A 16 -16.31 -33.75 1.25
C LEU A 16 -17.25 -34.44 0.25
N GLU A 17 -16.70 -35.10 -0.77
CA GLU A 17 -17.48 -35.86 -1.76
C GLU A 17 -18.08 -37.14 -1.15
N LYS A 18 -17.41 -37.73 -0.16
CA LYS A 18 -17.94 -38.85 0.66
C LYS A 18 -18.95 -38.40 1.72
N MET A 19 -19.01 -37.11 2.04
CA MET A 19 -19.96 -36.47 2.96
C MET A 19 -21.32 -36.14 2.29
N GLY A 20 -21.71 -36.84 1.22
CA GLY A 20 -23.05 -36.77 0.59
C GLY A 20 -24.23 -37.14 1.50
N ARG A 21 -24.01 -37.23 2.83
CA ARG A 21 -25.00 -37.48 3.89
C ARG A 21 -24.90 -36.45 5.04
N LEU A 22 -24.34 -35.27 4.81
CA LEU A 22 -24.44 -34.18 5.80
C LEU A 22 -25.91 -33.79 5.99
N SER A 23 -26.34 -33.65 7.25
CA SER A 23 -27.68 -33.12 7.53
C SER A 23 -27.77 -31.66 7.07
N ALA A 24 -28.98 -31.17 6.82
CA ALA A 24 -29.20 -29.78 6.44
C ALA A 24 -28.60 -28.78 7.45
N GLU A 25 -28.52 -29.18 8.73
CA GLU A 25 -27.90 -28.39 9.80
C GLU A 25 -26.39 -28.31 9.64
N GLN A 26 -25.72 -29.43 9.33
CA GLN A 26 -24.26 -29.44 9.13
C GLN A 26 -23.84 -28.70 7.85
N ILE A 27 -24.66 -28.76 6.80
CA ILE A 27 -24.46 -27.96 5.58
C ILE A 27 -24.58 -26.46 5.90
N LYS A 28 -25.57 -26.08 6.72
CA LYS A 28 -25.77 -24.69 7.14
C LYS A 28 -24.62 -24.17 8.00
N GLU A 29 -24.13 -24.97 8.96
CA GLU A 29 -22.95 -24.63 9.76
C GLU A 29 -21.70 -24.46 8.88
N TRP A 30 -21.50 -25.34 7.90
CA TRP A 30 -20.38 -25.23 6.96
C TRP A 30 -20.44 -23.98 6.07
N ILE A 31 -21.62 -23.63 5.56
CA ILE A 31 -21.83 -22.39 4.81
C ILE A 31 -21.55 -21.17 5.70
N GLN A 32 -22.06 -21.19 6.94
CA GLN A 32 -21.87 -20.10 7.90
C GLN A 32 -20.40 -19.91 8.27
N GLU A 33 -19.65 -20.99 8.45
CA GLU A 33 -18.20 -20.93 8.66
C GLU A 33 -17.48 -20.38 7.42
N GLY A 34 -17.88 -20.80 6.21
CA GLY A 34 -17.37 -20.26 4.95
C GLY A 34 -17.60 -18.76 4.81
N ASP A 35 -18.79 -18.28 5.15
CA ASP A 35 -19.14 -16.86 5.15
C ASP A 35 -18.29 -16.06 6.15
N CYS A 36 -18.05 -16.61 7.35
CA CYS A 36 -17.17 -16.01 8.35
C CYS A 36 -15.73 -15.91 7.84
N VAL A 37 -15.18 -17.00 7.29
CA VAL A 37 -13.82 -17.02 6.73
C VAL A 37 -13.69 -16.01 5.59
N GLN A 38 -14.68 -15.96 4.69
CA GLN A 38 -14.68 -15.00 3.59
C GLN A 38 -14.72 -13.55 4.10
N TRP A 39 -15.49 -13.28 5.16
CA TRP A 39 -15.52 -11.98 5.80
C TRP A 39 -14.16 -11.59 6.38
N PHE A 40 -13.50 -12.48 7.13
CA PHE A 40 -12.16 -12.20 7.68
C PHE A 40 -11.11 -12.00 6.58
N CYS A 41 -11.18 -12.76 5.49
CA CYS A 41 -10.28 -12.57 4.36
C CYS A 41 -10.51 -11.20 3.68
N ALA A 42 -11.77 -10.81 3.47
CA ALA A 42 -12.11 -9.52 2.88
C ALA A 42 -11.68 -8.36 3.80
N GLU A 43 -11.86 -8.49 5.11
CA GLU A 43 -11.42 -7.50 6.09
C GLU A 43 -9.89 -7.38 6.10
N ALA A 44 -9.17 -8.50 6.10
CA ALA A 44 -7.71 -8.51 6.06
C ALA A 44 -7.17 -7.89 4.75
N GLU A 45 -7.83 -8.15 3.61
CA GLU A 45 -7.48 -7.54 2.33
C GLU A 45 -7.71 -6.03 2.34
N MET A 46 -8.84 -5.57 2.88
CA MET A 46 -9.13 -4.15 3.07
C MET A 46 -8.07 -3.48 3.96
N GLN A 47 -7.70 -4.08 5.09
CA GLN A 47 -6.66 -3.56 5.98
C GLN A 47 -5.30 -3.47 5.29
N ARG A 48 -4.89 -4.51 4.57
CA ARG A 48 -3.66 -4.49 3.79
C ARG A 48 -3.65 -3.40 2.73
N TRP A 49 -4.79 -3.18 2.06
CA TRP A 49 -4.91 -2.12 1.07
C TRP A 49 -4.80 -0.73 1.72
N LEU A 50 -5.38 -0.53 2.90
CA LEU A 50 -5.24 0.71 3.68
C LEU A 50 -3.79 0.95 4.09
N GLU A 51 -3.08 -0.07 4.59
CA GLU A 51 -1.65 0.03 4.95
C GLU A 51 -0.80 0.45 3.74
N GLU A 52 -0.96 -0.23 2.60
CA GLU A 52 -0.24 0.12 1.37
C GLU A 52 -0.56 1.54 0.91
N TRP A 53 -1.82 1.96 1.02
CA TRP A 53 -2.23 3.31 0.69
C TRP A 53 -1.56 4.36 1.60
N GLU A 54 -1.53 4.14 2.92
CA GLU A 54 -0.87 5.02 3.88
C GLU A 54 0.64 5.11 3.63
N ILE A 55 1.29 3.97 3.34
CA ILE A 55 2.71 3.93 2.97
C ILE A 55 2.97 4.77 1.73
N LYS A 56 2.17 4.59 0.66
CA LYS A 56 2.33 5.39 -0.56
C LYS A 56 2.12 6.87 -0.30
N GLN A 57 1.13 7.24 0.51
CA GLN A 57 0.90 8.62 0.87
C GLN A 57 2.10 9.21 1.63
N ALA A 58 2.65 8.48 2.60
CA ALA A 58 3.83 8.90 3.35
C ALA A 58 5.05 9.06 2.44
N ASP A 59 5.27 8.15 1.49
CA ASP A 59 6.35 8.23 0.51
C ASP A 59 6.22 9.47 -0.40
N PHE A 60 5.01 9.81 -0.84
CA PHE A 60 4.79 11.03 -1.62
C PHE A 60 5.12 12.28 -0.81
N MET A 61 4.68 12.35 0.45
CA MET A 61 4.97 13.48 1.33
C MET A 61 6.47 13.62 1.59
N ARG A 62 7.17 12.51 1.89
CA ARG A 62 8.63 12.50 2.05
C ARG A 62 9.35 12.94 0.79
N CYS A 63 8.86 12.53 -0.39
CA CYS A 63 9.44 12.91 -1.67
C CYS A 63 9.29 14.42 -1.94
N ILE A 64 8.12 15.00 -1.67
CA ILE A 64 7.88 16.45 -1.78
C ILE A 64 8.84 17.22 -0.86
N GLN A 65 8.93 16.80 0.41
CA GLN A 65 9.84 17.41 1.39
C GLN A 65 11.31 17.30 0.95
N SER A 66 11.72 16.16 0.40
CA SER A 66 13.06 15.97 -0.15
C SER A 66 13.36 16.95 -1.29
N PHE A 67 12.40 17.18 -2.19
CA PHE A 67 12.57 18.18 -3.26
C PHE A 67 12.66 19.60 -2.73
N SER A 68 11.80 19.99 -1.78
CA SER A 68 11.89 21.29 -1.10
C SER A 68 13.27 21.46 -0.46
N LYS A 69 13.75 20.43 0.25
CA LYS A 69 15.06 20.49 0.91
C LYS A 69 16.20 20.62 -0.09
N MET A 70 16.17 19.90 -1.20
CA MET A 70 17.17 20.01 -2.25
C MET A 70 17.15 21.39 -2.90
N HIS A 71 15.97 21.97 -3.15
CA HIS A 71 15.85 23.35 -3.65
C HIS A 71 16.53 24.35 -2.71
N GLU A 72 16.29 24.25 -1.40
CA GLU A 72 16.96 25.11 -0.40
C GLU A 72 18.48 24.95 -0.43
N VAL A 73 18.98 23.70 -0.39
CA VAL A 73 20.41 23.40 -0.38
C VAL A 73 21.11 23.95 -1.62
N TRP A 74 20.52 23.78 -2.80
CA TRP A 74 21.08 24.32 -4.04
C TRP A 74 21.03 25.86 -4.09
N THR A 75 19.99 26.47 -3.53
CA THR A 75 19.89 27.93 -3.42
C THR A 75 20.96 28.51 -2.49
N GLU A 76 21.17 27.87 -1.34
CA GLU A 76 22.21 28.24 -0.38
C GLU A 76 23.61 28.03 -0.97
N LEU A 77 23.81 26.93 -1.70
CA LEU A 77 25.07 26.67 -2.40
C LEU A 77 25.36 27.74 -3.47
N ALA A 78 24.34 28.18 -4.21
CA ALA A 78 24.49 29.27 -5.17
C ALA A 78 24.85 30.60 -4.48
N ALA A 79 24.33 30.87 -3.28
CA ALA A 79 24.63 32.09 -2.52
C ALA A 79 26.04 32.09 -1.92
N ARG A 80 26.59 30.91 -1.61
CA ARG A 80 27.92 30.75 -0.97
C ARG A 80 29.09 30.65 -1.95
N ASN A 81 28.82 30.34 -3.21
CA ASN A 81 29.87 30.20 -4.22
C ASN A 81 30.27 31.56 -4.80
N SER A 82 31.54 31.68 -5.18
CA SER A 82 32.11 32.84 -5.86
C SER A 82 32.32 32.63 -7.35
N ASN A 83 32.31 31.37 -7.82
CA ASN A 83 32.47 31.03 -9.22
C ASN A 83 31.12 31.11 -9.96
N ASP A 84 31.02 32.00 -10.95
CA ASP A 84 29.79 32.27 -11.70
C ASP A 84 29.20 31.03 -12.41
N GLY A 85 30.06 30.13 -12.90
CA GLY A 85 29.62 28.87 -13.48
C GLY A 85 28.96 27.94 -12.46
N HIS A 86 29.54 27.84 -11.26
CA HIS A 86 28.95 27.06 -10.16
C HIS A 86 27.64 27.66 -9.67
N ILE A 87 27.57 29.00 -9.56
CA ILE A 87 26.35 29.72 -9.17
C ILE A 87 25.23 29.44 -10.16
N THR A 88 25.52 29.57 -11.46
CA THR A 88 24.52 29.36 -12.53
C THR A 88 24.00 27.93 -12.53
N TYR A 89 24.89 26.94 -12.41
CA TYR A 89 24.49 25.54 -12.31
C TYR A 89 23.66 25.25 -11.07
N ALA A 90 24.06 25.77 -9.91
CA ALA A 90 23.34 25.59 -8.65
C ALA A 90 21.93 26.21 -8.71
N LYS A 91 21.78 27.40 -9.31
CA LYS A 91 20.47 28.02 -9.56
C LYS A 91 19.60 27.16 -10.46
N TRP A 92 20.16 26.61 -11.54
CA TRP A 92 19.43 25.71 -12.43
C TRP A 92 18.92 24.47 -11.68
N LYS A 93 19.77 23.85 -10.84
CA LYS A 93 19.37 22.72 -9.99
C LYS A 93 18.29 23.10 -8.97
N ALA A 94 18.38 24.27 -8.34
CA ALA A 94 17.36 24.76 -7.42
C ALA A 94 16.00 24.86 -8.13
N VAL A 95 15.95 25.53 -9.29
CA VAL A 95 14.71 25.68 -10.09
C VAL A 95 14.14 24.33 -10.51
N MET A 96 15.00 23.37 -10.89
CA MET A 96 14.58 22.01 -11.23
C MET A 96 13.84 21.34 -10.05
N TYR A 97 14.42 21.37 -8.84
CA TYR A 97 13.78 20.77 -7.66
C TYR A 97 12.50 21.49 -7.25
N ALA A 98 12.44 22.82 -7.31
CA ALA A 98 11.21 23.58 -7.06
C ALA A 98 10.09 23.26 -8.07
N THR A 99 10.46 22.90 -9.30
CA THR A 99 9.49 22.47 -10.32
C THR A 99 8.98 21.05 -10.04
N MET A 100 9.86 20.14 -9.62
CA MET A 100 9.49 18.78 -9.23
C MET A 100 8.57 18.77 -7.99
N GLU A 101 8.86 19.61 -7.00
CA GLU A 101 8.02 19.80 -5.81
C GLU A 101 6.61 20.27 -6.19
N ARG A 102 6.51 21.33 -7.00
CA ARG A 102 5.23 21.85 -7.48
C ARG A 102 4.45 20.80 -8.28
N GLY A 103 5.12 20.10 -9.20
CA GLY A 103 4.50 19.06 -10.00
C GLY A 103 3.92 17.93 -9.15
N LYS A 104 4.66 17.46 -8.14
CA LYS A 104 4.15 16.42 -7.23
C LYS A 104 3.04 16.92 -6.31
N THR A 105 3.13 18.15 -5.83
CA THR A 105 2.07 18.75 -5.01
C THR A 105 0.75 18.83 -5.77
N LEU A 106 0.79 19.31 -7.02
CA LEU A 106 -0.39 19.39 -7.89
C LEU A 106 -1.01 18.02 -8.19
N PHE A 107 -0.18 17.01 -8.42
CA PHE A 107 -0.65 15.64 -8.61
C PHE A 107 -1.38 15.11 -7.36
N CYS A 108 -0.82 15.35 -6.17
CA CYS A 108 -1.42 14.94 -4.91
C CYS A 108 -2.73 15.68 -4.59
N THR A 109 -2.84 16.97 -4.92
CA THR A 109 -4.08 17.74 -4.72
C THR A 109 -5.16 17.31 -5.71
N SER A 110 -4.82 17.18 -7.00
CA SER A 110 -5.78 16.81 -8.04
C SER A 110 -6.38 15.42 -7.84
N ARG A 111 -5.62 14.49 -7.26
CA ARG A 111 -6.10 13.15 -6.92
C ARG A 111 -7.02 13.13 -5.69
N LYS A 112 -6.84 14.02 -4.71
CA LYS A 112 -7.77 14.13 -3.56
C LYS A 112 -9.18 14.50 -4.00
N ASP A 113 -9.29 15.36 -5.02
CA ASP A 113 -10.57 15.80 -5.56
C ASP A 113 -11.33 14.69 -6.30
N GLN A 114 -10.61 13.68 -6.82
CA GLN A 114 -11.22 12.53 -7.52
C GLN A 114 -11.70 11.40 -6.60
N ILE A 115 -11.15 11.31 -5.38
CA ILE A 115 -11.49 10.24 -4.42
C ILE A 115 -12.64 10.67 -3.47
N SER A 116 -12.98 11.96 -3.43
CA SER A 116 -14.01 12.52 -2.53
C SER A 116 -15.44 12.50 -3.12
N LEU A 117 -15.67 11.75 -4.20
CA LEU A 117 -16.98 11.54 -4.86
C LEU A 117 -17.54 10.17 -4.50
#